data_AF-A0AAU7CMR6-F1
#
_entry.id   AF-A0AAU7CMR6-F1
#
_cell.length_a   1.000
_cell.length_b   1.000
_cell.length_c   1.000
_cell.angle_alpha   90.00
_cell.angle_beta   90.00
_cell.angle_gamma   90.00
#
_symmetry.space_group_name_H-M   'P 1'
#
loop_
_entity.id
_entity.type
_entity.pdbx_description
1 polymer ?
#
loop_
_entity_poly.entity_id
_entity_poly.type
_entity_poly.pdbx_seq_one_letter_code
_entity_poly.pdbx_strand_id
1 'polypeptide(L)'
;MEYLEIKERRDLLGKELIGRLYFLPKLKRIILAPVYLNSASLDFEQDQVEIMPIDGPIGCEELGRKAYETLLRCDRKDLNLSGHKASDWEVYRASGAKSLRQFAQQSIRIELRTLPVFIEVQAWPPQSEVRNIYELGIQVRAFVNLVGADHELGTLILRLVRCCQRLHSDGLA
;
A
#
# COMPACT_ATOMS: atom_id res chain seq x y z
N MET A 1 17.17 -7.07 -12.77
CA MET A 1 17.92 -6.02 -12.05
C MET A 1 17.30 -5.81 -10.66
N GLU A 2 15.97 -5.80 -10.60
CA GLU A 2 15.13 -5.67 -9.38
C GLU A 2 15.62 -6.45 -8.15
N TYR A 3 15.81 -7.77 -8.22
CA TYR A 3 16.18 -8.58 -7.03
C TYR A 3 17.41 -8.04 -6.26
N LEU A 4 18.43 -7.56 -6.98
CA LEU A 4 19.66 -7.08 -6.35
C LEU A 4 19.40 -5.77 -5.57
N GLU A 5 18.62 -4.86 -6.14
CA GLU A 5 18.27 -3.58 -5.50
C GLU A 5 17.46 -3.78 -4.23
N ILE A 6 16.46 -4.67 -4.25
CA ILE A 6 15.71 -5.02 -3.03
C ILE A 6 16.64 -5.61 -1.98
N LYS A 7 17.53 -6.52 -2.37
CA LYS A 7 18.46 -7.15 -1.43
C LYS A 7 19.37 -6.10 -0.79
N GLU A 8 20.02 -5.26 -1.59
CA GLU A 8 20.90 -4.19 -1.11
C GLU A 8 20.17 -3.23 -0.18
N ARG A 9 18.93 -2.84 -0.53
CA ARG A 9 18.14 -1.94 0.31
C ARG A 9 17.74 -2.59 1.64
N ARG A 10 17.38 -3.88 1.63
CA ARG A 10 17.09 -4.64 2.86
C ARG A 10 18.33 -4.79 3.73
N ASP A 11 19.48 -5.06 3.14
CA ASP A 11 20.75 -5.19 3.86
C ASP A 11 21.12 -3.85 4.53
N LEU A 12 20.93 -2.73 3.83
CA LEU A 12 21.12 -1.38 4.37
C LEU A 12 20.16 -1.07 5.54
N LEU A 13 18.88 -1.41 5.40
CA LEU A 13 17.86 -1.15 6.43
C LEU A 13 17.82 -2.22 7.52
N GLY A 14 18.52 -3.35 7.37
CA GLY A 14 18.48 -4.51 8.27
C GLY A 14 17.07 -5.04 8.55
N LYS A 15 16.11 -4.80 7.64
CA LYS A 15 14.66 -5.04 7.80
C LYS A 15 14.02 -5.30 6.44
N GLU A 16 12.79 -5.82 6.45
CA GLU A 16 11.93 -5.87 5.28
C GLU A 16 11.60 -4.46 4.78
N LEU A 17 11.52 -4.29 3.47
CA LEU A 17 10.96 -3.08 2.87
C LEU A 17 9.43 -3.17 2.94
N ILE A 18 8.80 -2.03 3.20
CA ILE A 18 7.35 -1.88 3.22
C ILE A 18 6.97 -0.73 2.30
N GLY A 19 5.93 -0.95 1.50
CA GLY A 19 5.30 0.07 0.67
C GLY A 19 3.79 -0.08 0.72
N ARG A 20 3.05 1.01 0.58
CA ARG A 20 1.58 0.99 0.58
C ARG A 20 1.01 1.62 -0.67
N LEU A 21 -0.11 1.07 -1.11
CA LEU A 21 -0.92 1.65 -2.16
C LEU A 21 -2.36 1.79 -1.66
N TYR A 22 -3.03 2.85 -2.08
CA TYR A 22 -4.43 3.09 -1.76
C TYR A 22 -5.20 3.28 -3.05
N PHE A 23 -6.06 2.33 -3.38
CA PHE A 23 -6.96 2.45 -4.51
C PHE A 23 -8.21 3.19 -4.08
N LEU A 24 -8.52 4.30 -4.76
CA LEU A 24 -9.72 5.10 -4.52
C LEU A 24 -10.54 5.17 -5.82
N PRO A 25 -11.29 4.11 -6.18
CA PRO A 25 -11.99 4.05 -7.46
C PRO A 25 -12.98 5.20 -7.67
N LYS A 26 -13.68 5.63 -6.60
CA LYS A 26 -14.64 6.74 -6.65
C LYS A 26 -13.97 8.10 -6.91
N LEU A 27 -12.69 8.24 -6.53
CA LEU A 27 -11.88 9.45 -6.75
C LEU A 27 -10.90 9.30 -7.92
N LYS A 28 -11.03 8.20 -8.69
CA LYS A 28 -10.23 7.86 -9.89
C LYS A 28 -8.72 8.05 -9.70
N ARG A 29 -8.18 7.54 -8.60
CA ARG A 29 -6.74 7.63 -8.32
C ARG A 29 -6.23 6.48 -7.48
N ILE A 30 -4.93 6.25 -7.59
CA ILE A 30 -4.13 5.39 -6.73
C ILE A 30 -3.12 6.28 -6.03
N ILE A 31 -3.00 6.14 -4.72
CA ILE A 31 -1.94 6.81 -3.95
C ILE A 31 -0.86 5.78 -3.68
N LEU A 32 0.35 6.12 -4.06
CA LEU A 32 1.57 5.36 -3.83
C LEU A 32 2.27 5.98 -2.62
N ALA A 33 2.37 5.22 -1.53
CA ALA A 33 2.81 5.70 -0.24
C ALA A 33 4.01 4.89 0.26
N PRO A 34 5.23 5.39 0.04
CA PRO A 34 6.41 4.84 0.69
C PRO A 34 6.27 4.89 2.21
N VAL A 35 7.02 4.04 2.91
CA VAL A 35 6.92 3.90 4.36
C VAL A 35 8.26 4.20 5.03
N TYR A 36 8.21 4.86 6.19
CA TYR A 36 9.33 4.98 7.13
C TYR A 36 9.26 3.91 8.21
N LEU A 37 10.41 3.43 8.65
CA LEU A 37 10.59 2.60 9.85
C LEU A 37 11.28 3.43 10.94
N ASN A 38 10.75 3.43 12.17
CA ASN A 38 11.42 4.07 13.31
C ASN A 38 12.23 3.07 14.14
N SER A 39 12.95 3.58 15.16
CA SER A 39 13.77 2.76 16.06
C SER A 39 12.95 1.75 16.88
N ALA A 40 11.67 2.03 17.13
CA ALA A 40 10.72 1.13 17.81
C ALA A 40 10.14 0.05 16.88
N SER A 41 10.64 -0.07 15.63
CA SER A 41 10.09 -0.97 14.60
C SER A 41 8.61 -0.70 14.27
N LEU A 42 8.13 0.53 14.53
CA LEU A 42 6.86 1.00 14.01
C LEU A 42 7.09 1.57 12.61
N ASP A 43 6.08 1.42 11.77
CA ASP A 43 6.09 1.90 10.41
C ASP A 43 4.98 2.95 10.19
N PHE A 44 5.22 3.91 9.31
CA PHE A 44 4.30 5.00 9.00
C PHE A 44 4.54 5.56 7.60
N GLU A 45 3.52 6.12 6.95
CA GLU A 45 3.68 6.67 5.60
C GLU A 45 4.65 7.86 5.58
N GLN A 46 5.41 8.00 4.50
CA GLN A 46 6.28 9.14 4.27
C GLN A 46 5.49 10.41 3.92
N ASP A 47 6.13 11.55 4.13
CA ASP A 47 5.61 12.89 3.81
C ASP A 47 5.34 13.07 2.29
N GLN A 48 6.00 12.27 1.46
CA GLN A 48 5.95 12.34 0.00
C GLN A 48 5.25 11.13 -0.61
N VAL A 49 3.96 11.29 -0.91
CA VAL A 49 3.17 10.33 -1.69
C VAL A 49 3.14 10.70 -3.17
N GLU A 50 2.99 9.71 -4.04
CA GLU A 50 2.73 9.91 -5.47
C GLU A 50 1.26 9.59 -5.78
N ILE A 51 0.65 10.36 -6.69
CA ILE A 51 -0.72 10.13 -7.14
C ILE A 51 -0.69 9.67 -8.59
N MET A 52 -1.19 8.46 -8.83
CA MET A 52 -1.41 7.92 -10.17
C MET A 52 -2.90 8.05 -10.53
N PRO A 53 -3.28 8.88 -11.52
CA PRO A 53 -4.68 9.02 -11.93
C PRO A 53 -5.18 7.74 -12.62
N ILE A 54 -6.49 7.48 -12.52
CA ILE A 54 -7.19 6.37 -13.20
C ILE A 54 -8.10 6.97 -14.28
N ASP A 55 -7.50 7.36 -15.41
CA ASP A 55 -8.23 7.92 -16.56
C ASP A 55 -8.69 6.84 -17.56
N GLY A 56 -8.48 5.56 -17.23
CA GLY A 56 -8.83 4.41 -18.07
C GLY A 56 -8.44 3.08 -17.42
N PRO A 57 -8.32 1.99 -18.20
CA PRO A 57 -7.77 0.73 -17.73
C PRO A 57 -6.36 0.93 -17.18
N ILE A 58 -6.10 0.42 -15.97
CA ILE A 58 -4.78 0.51 -15.35
C ILE A 58 -3.85 -0.52 -16.00
N GLY A 59 -2.73 -0.07 -16.55
CA GLY A 59 -1.69 -0.95 -17.08
C GLY A 59 -1.01 -1.74 -15.97
N CYS A 60 -1.01 -3.07 -16.07
CA CYS A 60 -0.38 -3.94 -15.07
C CYS A 60 1.12 -3.64 -14.90
N GLU A 61 1.83 -3.45 -16.02
CA GLU A 61 3.27 -3.21 -16.00
C GLU A 61 3.61 -1.88 -15.31
N GLU A 62 2.92 -0.79 -15.65
CA GLU A 62 3.12 0.50 -14.99
C GLU A 62 2.79 0.45 -13.49
N LEU A 63 1.67 -0.17 -13.13
CA LEU A 63 1.27 -0.33 -11.73
C LEU A 63 2.31 -1.14 -10.94
N GLY A 64 2.80 -2.24 -11.52
CA GLY A 64 3.83 -3.06 -10.89
C GLY A 64 5.13 -2.30 -10.68
N ARG A 65 5.61 -1.61 -11.71
CA ARG A 65 6.79 -0.77 -11.62
C ARG A 65 6.64 0.30 -10.55
N LYS A 66 5.50 0.98 -10.50
CA LYS A 66 5.19 2.01 -9.50
C LYS A 66 5.09 1.45 -8.08
N ALA A 67 4.48 0.28 -7.92
CA ALA A 67 4.44 -0.46 -6.67
C ALA A 67 5.86 -0.82 -6.19
N TYR A 68 6.72 -1.25 -7.09
CA TYR A 68 8.10 -1.58 -6.83
C TYR A 68 8.95 -0.35 -6.45
N GLU A 69 8.84 0.74 -7.22
CA GLU A 69 9.46 2.05 -6.90
C GLU A 69 9.04 2.54 -5.50
N THR A 70 7.77 2.37 -5.15
CA THR A 70 7.24 2.72 -3.82
C THR A 70 7.89 1.92 -2.71
N LEU A 71 8.08 0.61 -2.94
CA LEU A 71 8.71 -0.31 -2.00
C LEU A 71 10.18 0.03 -1.78
N LEU A 72 10.93 0.34 -2.85
CA LEU A 72 12.34 0.72 -2.77
C LEU A 72 12.57 2.04 -2.02
N ARG A 73 11.60 2.95 -2.06
CA ARG A 73 11.65 4.21 -1.31
C ARG A 73 11.47 4.03 0.20
N CYS A 74 11.20 2.82 0.69
CA CYS A 74 11.19 2.52 2.12
C CYS A 74 12.51 2.99 2.78
N ASP A 75 12.42 3.65 3.92
CA ASP A 75 13.59 4.21 4.62
C ASP A 75 13.39 4.26 6.14
N ARG A 76 14.39 4.74 6.88
CA ARG A 76 14.31 4.99 8.31
C ARG A 76 14.07 6.47 8.60
N LYS A 77 13.15 6.75 9.51
CA LYS A 77 12.95 8.07 10.11
C LYS A 77 12.48 7.87 11.53
N ASP A 78 13.25 8.37 12.49
CA ASP A 78 12.85 8.31 13.89
C ASP A 78 11.86 9.44 14.16
N LEU A 79 10.61 9.05 14.40
CA LEU A 79 9.52 9.96 14.69
C LEU A 79 8.73 9.40 15.86
N ASN A 80 8.48 10.25 16.86
CA ASN A 80 7.58 9.90 17.94
C ASN A 80 6.14 9.98 17.44
N LEU A 81 5.52 8.80 17.27
CA LEU A 81 4.13 8.68 16.81
C LEU A 81 3.11 8.93 17.93
N SER A 82 3.55 9.18 19.18
CA SER A 82 2.64 9.48 20.28
C SER A 82 1.92 10.81 20.02
N GLY A 83 0.63 10.75 19.71
CA GLY A 83 -0.20 11.92 19.42
C GLY A 83 -0.42 12.19 17.93
N HIS A 84 0.18 11.41 17.02
CA HIS A 84 -0.19 11.45 15.60
C HIS A 84 -1.63 10.98 15.41
N LYS A 85 -2.45 11.81 14.76
CA LYS A 85 -3.84 11.48 14.46
C LYS A 85 -3.95 10.95 13.04
N ALA A 86 -4.99 10.16 12.78
CA ALA A 86 -5.29 9.70 11.43
C ALA A 86 -5.53 10.85 10.44
N SER A 87 -5.96 12.03 10.92
CA SER A 87 -6.10 13.24 10.10
C SER A 87 -4.79 13.76 9.53
N ASP A 88 -3.66 13.39 10.14
CA ASP A 88 -2.34 13.89 9.78
C ASP A 88 -1.69 13.02 8.69
N TRP A 89 -2.32 11.90 8.33
CA TRP A 89 -1.82 10.97 7.33
C TRP A 89 -1.81 11.60 5.94
N GLU A 90 -0.65 11.55 5.29
CA GLU A 90 -0.49 12.13 3.97
C GLU A 90 -1.35 11.47 2.92
N VAL A 91 -1.58 10.16 3.04
CA VAL A 91 -2.49 9.43 2.15
C VAL A 91 -3.92 9.93 2.26
N TYR A 92 -4.36 10.32 3.46
CA TYR A 92 -5.67 10.93 3.65
C TYR A 92 -5.70 12.33 3.01
N ARG A 93 -4.69 13.18 3.28
CA ARG A 93 -4.61 14.53 2.70
C ARG A 93 -4.57 14.51 1.17
N ALA A 94 -3.75 13.64 0.59
CA ALA A 94 -3.60 13.48 -0.86
C ALA A 94 -4.82 12.84 -1.53
N SER A 95 -5.64 12.10 -0.78
CA SER A 95 -6.83 11.46 -1.34
C SER A 95 -7.87 12.45 -1.85
N GLY A 96 -7.98 13.63 -1.24
CA GLY A 96 -9.06 14.58 -1.50
C GLY A 96 -10.40 14.16 -0.87
N ALA A 97 -10.43 13.15 -0.01
CA ALA A 97 -11.60 12.80 0.78
C ALA A 97 -11.94 13.92 1.79
N LYS A 98 -13.24 14.17 2.02
CA LYS A 98 -13.71 15.24 2.93
C LYS A 98 -13.65 14.84 4.41
N SER A 99 -13.55 13.55 4.69
CA SER A 99 -13.48 13.02 6.05
C SER A 99 -12.72 11.69 6.07
N LEU A 100 -12.16 11.34 7.23
CA LEU A 100 -11.53 10.04 7.45
C LEU A 100 -12.51 8.88 7.20
N ARG A 101 -13.79 9.07 7.54
CA ARG A 101 -14.84 8.09 7.25
C ARG A 101 -15.01 7.88 5.76
N GLN A 102 -15.08 8.96 4.98
CA GLN A 102 -15.16 8.85 3.54
C GLN A 102 -13.92 8.15 2.97
N PHE A 103 -12.73 8.46 3.47
CA PHE A 103 -11.50 7.80 3.05
C PHE A 103 -11.54 6.29 3.34
N ALA A 104 -11.88 5.89 4.57
CA ALA A 104 -11.97 4.49 4.98
C ALA A 104 -13.00 3.69 4.16
N GLN A 105 -14.16 4.28 3.88
CA GLN A 105 -15.24 3.66 3.11
C GLN A 105 -14.99 3.59 1.60
N GLN A 106 -13.92 4.22 1.10
CA GLN A 106 -13.64 4.29 -0.33
C GLN A 106 -12.26 3.77 -0.72
N SER A 107 -11.37 3.60 0.25
CA SER A 107 -10.00 3.13 0.02
C SER A 107 -9.91 1.62 0.16
N ILE A 108 -9.24 1.00 -0.80
CA ILE A 108 -8.68 -0.34 -0.66
C ILE A 108 -7.21 -0.16 -0.37
N ARG A 109 -6.78 -0.54 0.84
CA ARG A 109 -5.36 -0.49 1.21
C ARG A 109 -4.69 -1.75 0.68
N ILE A 110 -3.54 -1.57 0.03
CA ILE A 110 -2.61 -2.63 -0.34
C ILE A 110 -1.31 -2.38 0.40
N GLU A 111 -0.77 -3.39 1.06
CA GLU A 111 0.57 -3.38 1.63
C GLU A 111 1.44 -4.36 0.86
N LEU A 112 2.65 -3.90 0.54
CA LEU A 112 3.72 -4.66 -0.06
C LEU A 112 4.79 -4.85 1.00
N ARG A 113 5.23 -6.09 1.18
CA ARG A 113 6.32 -6.42 2.12
C ARG A 113 7.30 -7.37 1.48
N THR A 114 8.58 -7.04 1.50
CA THR A 114 9.61 -7.95 1.00
C THR A 114 9.85 -9.09 1.98
N LEU A 115 9.88 -10.31 1.46
CA LEU A 115 10.39 -11.52 2.11
C LEU A 115 11.70 -11.94 1.42
N PRO A 116 12.45 -12.94 1.93
CA PRO A 116 13.72 -13.38 1.33
C PRO A 116 13.71 -13.59 -0.19
N VAL A 117 12.64 -14.17 -0.72
CA VAL A 117 12.52 -14.54 -2.15
C VAL A 117 11.18 -14.11 -2.77
N PHE A 118 10.31 -13.47 -2.00
CA PHE A 118 8.96 -13.07 -2.44
C PHE A 118 8.64 -11.63 -2.04
N ILE A 119 7.65 -11.03 -2.68
CA ILE A 119 6.89 -9.90 -2.14
C ILE A 119 5.56 -10.45 -1.67
N GLU A 120 5.26 -10.27 -0.39
CA GLU A 120 3.92 -10.46 0.14
C GLU A 120 3.08 -9.23 -0.21
N VAL A 121 1.91 -9.47 -0.80
CA VAL A 121 0.92 -8.44 -1.14
C VAL A 121 -0.34 -8.72 -0.32
N GLN A 122 -0.66 -7.81 0.61
CA GLN A 122 -1.84 -7.89 1.45
C GLN A 122 -2.81 -6.78 1.06
N ALA A 123 -4.11 -7.10 1.01
CA ALA A 123 -5.17 -6.17 0.64
C ALA A 123 -6.30 -6.17 1.66
N TRP A 124 -6.76 -4.98 2.03
CA TRP A 124 -7.90 -4.78 2.93
C TRP A 124 -9.05 -4.13 2.15
N PRO A 125 -10.26 -4.72 2.18
CA PRO A 125 -11.45 -4.07 1.64
C PRO A 125 -11.75 -2.73 2.33
N PRO A 126 -12.55 -1.85 1.68
CA PRO A 126 -13.00 -0.62 2.32
C PRO A 126 -13.77 -0.93 3.60
N GLN A 127 -13.54 -0.14 4.64
CA GLN A 127 -14.15 -0.37 5.95
C GLN A 127 -15.45 0.43 6.08
N SER A 128 -16.51 -0.20 6.58
CA SER A 128 -17.81 0.43 6.81
C SER A 128 -17.80 1.44 7.98
N GLU A 129 -16.97 1.18 9.00
CA GLU A 129 -16.76 2.04 10.18
C GLU A 129 -15.32 2.52 10.27
N VAL A 130 -15.11 3.72 10.84
CA VAL A 130 -13.78 4.18 11.27
C VAL A 130 -13.46 3.55 12.63
N ARG A 131 -13.40 2.22 12.68
CA ARG A 131 -12.58 1.59 13.71
C ARG A 131 -11.14 1.73 13.26
N ASN A 132 -10.20 1.70 14.19
CA ASN A 132 -8.78 1.90 13.93
C ASN A 132 -8.44 1.20 12.60
N ILE A 133 -8.04 1.89 11.51
CA ILE A 133 -7.94 1.26 10.16
C ILE A 133 -6.88 0.15 10.07
N TYR A 134 -6.23 -0.14 11.20
CA TYR A 134 -5.31 -1.24 11.44
C TYR A 134 -5.95 -2.42 12.20
N GLU A 135 -7.21 -2.34 12.62
CA GLU A 135 -7.95 -3.44 13.23
C GLU A 135 -8.24 -4.56 12.22
N LEU A 136 -8.11 -5.80 12.71
CA LEU A 136 -8.09 -7.05 11.97
C LEU A 136 -9.44 -7.33 11.27
N GLY A 137 -9.66 -6.72 10.11
CA GLY A 137 -10.70 -7.09 9.16
C GLY A 137 -10.30 -8.27 8.27
N ILE A 138 -11.23 -8.70 7.40
CA ILE A 138 -10.90 -9.65 6.33
C ILE A 138 -9.78 -9.05 5.47
N GLN A 139 -8.75 -9.83 5.23
CA GLN A 139 -7.66 -9.48 4.34
C GLN A 139 -7.46 -10.56 3.31
N VAL A 140 -7.08 -10.15 2.10
CA VAL A 140 -6.70 -11.07 1.02
C VAL A 140 -5.20 -10.97 0.86
N ARG A 141 -4.50 -12.11 0.80
CA ARG A 141 -3.05 -12.16 0.68
C ARG A 141 -2.63 -12.96 -0.53
N ALA A 142 -1.54 -12.54 -1.15
CA ALA A 142 -0.88 -13.29 -2.20
C ALA A 142 0.63 -13.04 -2.17
N PHE A 143 1.39 -13.85 -2.90
CA PHE A 143 2.84 -13.77 -2.98
C PHE A 143 3.24 -13.72 -4.45
N VAL A 144 4.22 -12.90 -4.76
CA VAL A 144 4.86 -12.84 -6.08
C VAL A 144 6.38 -13.03 -5.91
N ASN A 145 7.03 -13.66 -6.88
CA ASN A 145 8.48 -13.82 -6.85
C ASN A 145 9.17 -12.46 -6.98
N LEU A 146 10.32 -12.28 -6.34
CA LEU A 146 11.14 -11.06 -6.48
C LEU A 146 11.80 -10.94 -7.87
N VAL A 147 11.90 -12.05 -8.61
CA VAL A 147 12.54 -12.06 -9.93
C VAL A 147 11.51 -11.83 -11.02
N GLY A 148 11.54 -10.63 -11.60
CA GLY A 148 11.01 -10.35 -12.92
C GLY A 148 9.52 -10.61 -13.07
N ALA A 149 8.71 -9.63 -12.70
CA ALA A 149 7.63 -9.14 -13.56
C ALA A 149 6.85 -8.05 -12.81
N ASP A 150 7.19 -6.78 -13.08
CA ASP A 150 6.30 -5.65 -12.84
C ASP A 150 4.87 -5.99 -13.31
N HIS A 151 4.75 -6.62 -14.48
CA HIS A 151 3.48 -7.11 -14.99
C HIS A 151 2.75 -8.10 -14.06
N GLU A 152 3.47 -9.04 -13.43
CA GLU A 152 2.88 -10.03 -12.53
C GLU A 152 2.46 -9.38 -11.21
N LEU A 153 3.32 -8.54 -10.63
CA LEU A 153 3.01 -7.77 -9.43
C LEU A 153 1.77 -6.89 -9.66
N GLY A 154 1.73 -6.13 -10.75
CA GLY A 154 0.58 -5.30 -11.10
C GLY A 154 -0.68 -6.13 -11.37
N THR A 155 -0.57 -7.26 -12.05
CA THR A 155 -1.69 -8.18 -12.27
C THR A 155 -2.23 -8.73 -10.94
N LEU A 156 -1.34 -9.11 -10.02
CA LEU A 156 -1.69 -9.60 -8.70
C LEU A 156 -2.39 -8.52 -7.87
N ILE A 157 -1.86 -7.29 -7.85
CA ILE A 157 -2.48 -6.15 -7.18
C ILE A 157 -3.89 -5.92 -7.72
N LEU A 158 -4.08 -5.86 -9.04
CA LEU A 158 -5.41 -5.67 -9.63
C LEU A 158 -6.38 -6.81 -9.31
N ARG A 159 -5.90 -8.06 -9.24
CA ARG A 159 -6.72 -9.20 -8.80
C ARG A 159 -7.16 -9.04 -7.35
N LEU A 160 -6.25 -8.66 -6.45
CA LEU A 160 -6.56 -8.43 -5.04
C LEU A 160 -7.55 -7.27 -4.88
N VAL A 161 -7.39 -6.18 -5.63
CA VAL A 161 -8.35 -5.06 -5.65
C VAL A 161 -9.75 -5.54 -6.05
N ARG A 162 -9.86 -6.36 -7.10
CA ARG A 162 -11.15 -6.94 -7.51
C ARG A 162 -11.73 -7.86 -6.43
N CYS A 163 -10.91 -8.66 -5.76
CA CYS A 163 -11.36 -9.49 -4.64
C CYS A 163 -11.91 -8.63 -3.49
N CYS A 164 -11.19 -7.57 -3.09
CA CYS A 164 -11.65 -6.63 -2.07
C CYS A 164 -12.96 -5.93 -2.45
N GLN A 165 -13.11 -5.53 -3.73
CA GLN A 165 -14.36 -4.95 -4.22
C GLN A 165 -15.53 -5.92 -4.11
N ARG A 166 -15.31 -7.22 -4.43
CA ARG A 166 -16.35 -8.26 -4.31
C ARG A 166 -16.71 -8.55 -2.86
N LEU A 167 -15.71 -8.71 -1.99
CA LEU A 167 -15.95 -8.91 -0.55
C LEU A 167 -16.81 -7.77 0.04
N HIS A 168 -16.52 -6.53 -0.35
CA HIS A 168 -17.29 -5.37 0.08
C HIS A 168 -18.70 -5.34 -0.52
N SER A 169 -18.86 -5.64 -1.82
CA SER A 169 -20.19 -5.68 -2.45
C SER A 169 -21.11 -6.75 -1.87
N ASP A 170 -20.51 -7.87 -1.43
CA ASP A 170 -21.23 -9.01 -0.89
C ASP A 170 -21.54 -8.85 0.62
N GLY A 171 -21.15 -7.72 1.22
CA GLY A 171 -21.38 -7.43 2.65
C GLY A 171 -20.53 -8.28 3.59
N LEU A 172 -19.46 -8.88 3.09
CA LEU A 172 -18.52 -9.68 3.87
C LEU A 172 -17.45 -8.82 4.55
N ALA A 173 -17.26 -7.58 4.09
CA ALA A 173 -16.31 -6.60 4.63
C ALA A 173 -16.90 -5.17 4.68
#